data_AF-A0A9E5EYX4-F1
#
_entry.id   AF-A0A9E5EYX4-F1
#
_cell.length_a   1.000
_cell.length_b   1.000
_cell.length_c   1.000
_cell.angle_alpha   90.00
_cell.angle_beta   90.00
_cell.angle_gamma   90.00
#
_symmetry.space_group_name_H-M   'P 1'
#
loop_
_entity.id
_entity.type
_entity.pdbx_description
1 polymer ?
#
loop_
_entity_poly.entity_id
_entity_poly.type
_entity_poly.pdbx_seq_one_letter_code
_entity_poly.pdbx_strand_id
1 'polypeptide(L)'
;MLEDESLEKPRILRFFQEFFGYNQAHIVFKDEARSGGFSYYGENYPVIYERDADFFVLNILEKDKDVFKQMLTSDEYFILNRQTFRNTVYDFYEQNKELIDKGQLTEEKSKELLKRLGLKNWKELNKKYYLHGFDRGFNGSPEVIKKMGKEIPTEGRIDNRNKDKSYQVISQGMHTLYQKYPMAYDLRDGEQNFLLPQPYKRPNRAGMLTHPAWLIAHSLNDISDPIRRGKWIRQRLLAGVVLDVPITVDATIPEDHHKTLRERLSVTEAKACWRCHEQMNPLGYSFEIFDDFGRFRTIEALDKLPMVKGKFPSKPVDSRGVLAGTGEKNVDGDVKDALELIHKMANSDKVRQSIIRHVFRYYMGRNEMLSDSITLIAADKAYLESGGSFKALLTSLLTSDSFLYRKTLTKE
;
A
#
# COMPACT_ATOMS: atom_id res chain seq x y z
N MET A 1 16.49 -4.88 -23.48
CA MET A 1 16.13 -5.79 -22.35
C MET A 1 15.14 -5.16 -21.38
N LEU A 2 15.35 -3.94 -20.86
CA LEU A 2 14.38 -3.31 -19.92
C LEU A 2 13.02 -2.98 -20.58
N GLU A 3 13.03 -2.66 -21.87
CA GLU A 3 11.84 -2.36 -22.67
C GLU A 3 11.08 -3.61 -23.14
N ASP A 4 11.70 -4.80 -23.08
CA ASP A 4 11.10 -6.03 -23.58
C ASP A 4 10.06 -6.58 -22.58
N GLU A 5 8.77 -6.38 -22.87
CA GLU A 5 7.66 -6.78 -21.99
C GLU A 5 7.51 -8.30 -21.79
N SER A 6 8.10 -9.10 -22.69
CA SER A 6 8.07 -10.57 -22.62
C SER A 6 8.97 -11.11 -21.51
N LEU A 7 9.99 -10.36 -21.11
CA LEU A 7 10.91 -10.73 -20.03
C LEU A 7 10.34 -10.31 -18.68
N GLU A 8 10.17 -11.27 -17.77
CA GLU A 8 9.88 -10.97 -16.37
C GLU A 8 11.07 -10.23 -15.73
N LYS A 9 10.79 -9.16 -14.99
CA LYS A 9 11.80 -8.32 -14.31
C LYS A 9 11.55 -8.31 -12.81
N PRO A 10 11.64 -9.47 -12.13
CA PRO A 10 11.21 -9.61 -10.74
C PRO A 10 11.99 -8.70 -9.79
N ARG A 11 13.23 -8.35 -10.11
CA ARG A 11 14.06 -7.44 -9.30
C ARG A 11 13.50 -6.01 -9.21
N ILE A 12 12.75 -5.55 -10.21
CA ILE A 12 12.14 -4.21 -10.18
C ILE A 12 11.07 -4.16 -9.10
N LEU A 13 10.10 -5.08 -9.13
CA LEU A 13 9.06 -5.16 -8.11
C LEU A 13 9.68 -5.42 -6.72
N ARG A 14 10.64 -6.33 -6.65
CA ARG A 14 11.34 -6.67 -5.41
C ARG A 14 12.05 -5.49 -4.77
N PHE A 15 12.63 -4.58 -5.56
CA PHE A 15 13.19 -3.34 -5.04
C PHE A 15 12.13 -2.54 -4.26
N PHE A 16 10.93 -2.34 -4.83
CA PHE A 16 9.88 -1.58 -4.15
C PHE A 16 9.31 -2.32 -2.93
N GLN A 17 9.15 -3.65 -3.02
CA GLN A 17 8.80 -4.50 -1.88
C GLN A 17 9.75 -4.28 -0.71
N GLU A 18 11.07 -4.34 -0.96
CA GLU A 18 12.10 -4.21 0.07
C GLU A 18 12.31 -2.76 0.53
N PHE A 19 12.22 -1.79 -0.38
CA PHE A 19 12.38 -0.37 -0.07
C PHE A 19 11.28 0.12 0.87
N PHE A 20 10.02 -0.15 0.51
CA PHE A 20 8.88 0.21 1.35
C PHE A 20 8.68 -0.78 2.50
N GLY A 21 9.15 -2.03 2.38
CA GLY A 21 8.99 -3.06 3.40
C GLY A 21 7.54 -3.56 3.54
N TYR A 22 6.68 -3.31 2.56
CA TYR A 22 5.27 -3.70 2.65
C TYR A 22 5.07 -5.21 2.59
N ASN A 23 6.02 -5.97 2.02
CA ASN A 23 6.02 -7.44 1.97
C ASN A 23 6.24 -8.12 3.34
N GLN A 24 6.32 -7.33 4.41
CA GLN A 24 6.41 -7.78 5.80
C GLN A 24 5.07 -7.60 6.53
N ALA A 25 3.98 -7.30 5.84
CA ALA A 25 2.69 -7.12 6.49
C ALA A 25 2.21 -8.44 7.12
N HIS A 26 2.43 -9.58 6.47
CA HIS A 26 2.00 -10.90 6.92
C HIS A 26 2.72 -11.42 8.17
N ILE A 27 3.90 -10.89 8.49
CA ILE A 27 4.60 -11.25 9.73
C ILE A 27 4.07 -10.49 10.95
N VAL A 28 3.30 -9.41 10.75
CA VAL A 28 2.65 -8.65 11.83
C VAL A 28 1.31 -9.30 12.13
N PHE A 29 1.24 -10.04 13.23
CA PHE A 29 0.05 -10.77 13.60
C PHE A 29 -1.04 -9.82 14.07
N LYS A 30 -2.21 -9.88 13.43
CA LYS A 30 -3.41 -9.14 13.83
C LYS A 30 -4.46 -10.11 14.36
N ASP A 31 -5.02 -9.81 15.53
CA ASP A 31 -6.06 -10.65 16.10
C ASP A 31 -7.39 -10.50 15.36
N GLU A 32 -8.14 -11.60 15.35
CA GLU A 32 -9.40 -11.70 14.63
C GLU A 32 -10.51 -10.82 15.25
N ALA A 33 -10.50 -10.66 16.58
CA ALA A 33 -11.54 -9.93 17.29
C ALA A 33 -11.56 -8.43 16.93
N ARG A 34 -10.40 -7.76 16.93
CA ARG A 34 -10.24 -6.35 16.50
C ARG A 34 -10.28 -6.18 14.99
N SER A 35 -9.99 -7.24 14.24
CA SER A 35 -10.16 -7.20 12.79
C SER A 35 -11.65 -7.07 12.40
N GLY A 36 -12.59 -7.48 13.26
CA GLY A 36 -14.03 -7.43 12.95
C GLY A 36 -14.55 -8.68 12.23
N GLY A 37 -14.01 -9.86 12.55
CA GLY A 37 -14.35 -11.14 11.89
C GLY A 37 -13.59 -11.38 10.59
N PHE A 38 -12.54 -10.61 10.38
CA PHE A 38 -11.91 -10.40 9.08
C PHE A 38 -10.89 -11.46 8.68
N SER A 39 -10.25 -12.04 9.69
CA SER A 39 -9.30 -13.13 9.53
C SER A 39 -9.97 -14.48 9.21
N TYR A 40 -11.30 -14.57 9.23
CA TYR A 40 -12.03 -15.85 9.23
C TYR A 40 -12.18 -16.51 7.85
N TYR A 41 -12.14 -15.75 6.75
CA TYR A 41 -12.43 -16.29 5.40
C TYR A 41 -11.25 -16.26 4.40
N GLY A 42 -10.04 -15.90 4.85
CA GLY A 42 -8.85 -15.88 4.01
C GLY A 42 -8.88 -14.83 2.88
N GLU A 43 -9.82 -13.88 2.94
CA GLU A 43 -9.98 -12.83 1.93
C GLU A 43 -9.23 -11.56 2.28
N ASN A 44 -8.68 -11.46 3.49
CA ASN A 44 -7.98 -10.26 3.95
C ASN A 44 -6.91 -10.52 5.01
N TYR A 45 -6.10 -11.53 4.71
CA TYR A 45 -4.82 -11.66 5.38
C TYR A 45 -3.91 -10.50 4.93
N PRO A 46 -2.94 -10.05 5.73
CA PRO A 46 -2.00 -9.03 5.26
C PRO A 46 -1.29 -9.40 3.94
N VAL A 47 -1.17 -10.70 3.63
CA VAL A 47 -0.73 -11.22 2.32
C VAL A 47 -1.56 -10.69 1.15
N ILE A 48 -2.87 -10.46 1.31
CA ILE A 48 -3.70 -9.91 0.23
C ILE A 48 -3.39 -8.44 0.03
N TYR A 49 -3.17 -7.67 1.10
CA TYR A 49 -2.73 -6.29 0.97
C TYR A 49 -1.33 -6.17 0.37
N GLU A 50 -0.43 -7.12 0.63
CA GLU A 50 0.87 -7.16 -0.05
C GLU A 50 0.71 -7.29 -1.57
N ARG A 51 -0.31 -8.02 -2.01
CA ARG A 51 -0.60 -8.25 -3.42
C ARG A 51 -1.29 -7.04 -4.04
N ASP A 52 -2.21 -6.41 -3.32
CA ASP A 52 -2.75 -5.09 -3.68
C ASP A 52 -1.63 -4.07 -3.88
N ALA A 53 -0.66 -4.05 -2.96
CA ALA A 53 0.51 -3.18 -3.02
C ALA A 53 1.40 -3.50 -4.22
N ASP A 54 1.58 -4.78 -4.56
CA ASP A 54 2.28 -5.17 -5.79
C ASP A 54 1.56 -4.65 -7.05
N PHE A 55 0.23 -4.72 -7.12
CA PHE A 55 -0.52 -4.17 -8.26
C PHE A 55 -0.44 -2.64 -8.33
N PHE A 56 -0.51 -1.97 -7.19
CA PHE A 56 -0.28 -0.53 -7.09
C PHE A 56 1.09 -0.17 -7.69
N VAL A 57 2.15 -0.87 -7.29
CA VAL A 57 3.52 -0.66 -7.78
C VAL A 57 3.62 -0.96 -9.28
N LEU A 58 3.09 -2.10 -9.72
CA LEU A 58 3.15 -2.53 -11.13
C LEU A 58 2.42 -1.55 -12.05
N ASN A 59 1.26 -1.04 -11.67
CA ASN A 59 0.51 -0.05 -12.45
C ASN A 59 1.28 1.26 -12.63
N ILE A 60 1.98 1.72 -11.59
CA ILE A 60 2.83 2.91 -11.70
C ILE A 60 4.04 2.64 -12.61
N LEU A 61 4.65 1.46 -12.50
CA LEU A 61 5.80 1.06 -13.33
C LEU A 61 5.43 0.77 -14.79
N GLU A 62 4.19 0.39 -15.06
CA GLU A 62 3.67 0.22 -16.42
C GLU A 62 3.56 1.58 -17.12
N LYS A 63 3.03 2.60 -16.41
CA LYS A 63 2.97 3.99 -16.89
C LYS A 63 4.36 4.63 -16.99
N ASP A 64 5.28 4.26 -16.10
CA ASP A 64 6.69 4.68 -16.03
C ASP A 64 6.92 6.20 -16.15
N LYS A 65 6.06 6.98 -15.49
CA LYS A 65 6.10 8.45 -15.48
C LYS A 65 6.00 8.96 -14.06
N ASP A 66 6.86 9.90 -13.70
CA ASP A 66 6.96 10.48 -12.35
C ASP A 66 6.93 9.39 -11.26
N VAL A 67 7.60 8.25 -11.48
CA VAL A 67 7.42 7.01 -10.71
C VAL A 67 7.50 7.24 -9.20
N PHE A 68 8.53 7.94 -8.71
CA PHE A 68 8.69 8.18 -7.26
C PHE A 68 7.61 9.08 -6.69
N LYS A 69 7.19 10.10 -7.43
CA LYS A 69 6.08 10.97 -7.01
C LYS A 69 4.78 10.18 -6.96
N GLN A 70 4.48 9.39 -8.00
CA GLN A 70 3.29 8.53 -8.05
C GLN A 70 3.29 7.46 -6.93
N MET A 71 4.44 6.85 -6.63
CA MET A 71 4.56 5.91 -5.51
C MET A 71 4.22 6.54 -4.16
N LEU A 72 4.47 7.86 -4.01
CA LEU A 72 4.15 8.59 -2.79
C LEU A 72 2.75 9.20 -2.81
N THR A 73 2.22 9.66 -3.95
CA THR A 73 1.00 10.49 -3.96
C THR A 73 -0.20 9.90 -4.68
N SER A 74 -0.06 8.79 -5.42
CA SER A 74 -1.17 8.22 -6.17
C SER A 74 -2.32 7.82 -5.24
N ASP A 75 -3.53 8.22 -5.59
CA ASP A 75 -4.77 7.82 -4.91
C ASP A 75 -5.47 6.63 -5.61
N GLU A 76 -4.87 6.10 -6.68
CA GLU A 76 -5.36 4.97 -7.48
C GLU A 76 -4.85 3.64 -6.90
N TYR A 77 -5.73 2.88 -6.24
CA TYR A 77 -5.42 1.60 -5.61
C TYR A 77 -6.10 0.44 -6.31
N PHE A 78 -5.45 -0.73 -6.25
CA PHE A 78 -6.07 -2.01 -6.55
C PHE A 78 -6.55 -2.64 -5.26
N ILE A 79 -7.80 -3.08 -5.25
CA ILE A 79 -8.40 -3.72 -4.08
C ILE A 79 -8.80 -5.12 -4.53
N LEU A 80 -8.00 -6.12 -4.16
CA LEU A 80 -8.29 -7.51 -4.43
C LEU A 80 -9.18 -8.08 -3.35
N ASN A 81 -10.35 -8.54 -3.76
CA ASN A 81 -11.14 -9.50 -2.99
C ASN A 81 -11.54 -10.67 -3.90
N ARG A 82 -12.02 -11.79 -3.32
CA ARG A 82 -12.44 -12.95 -4.13
C ARG A 82 -13.53 -12.61 -5.13
N GLN A 83 -14.39 -11.64 -4.79
CA GLN A 83 -15.42 -11.18 -5.70
C GLN A 83 -14.88 -10.28 -6.83
N THR A 84 -13.70 -9.66 -6.70
CA THR A 84 -13.16 -8.71 -7.69
C THR A 84 -12.94 -9.43 -9.02
N PHE A 85 -12.36 -10.63 -8.98
CA PHE A 85 -12.24 -11.48 -10.16
C PHE A 85 -13.61 -11.78 -10.77
N ARG A 86 -14.54 -12.30 -9.96
CA ARG A 86 -15.89 -12.68 -10.41
C ARG A 86 -16.68 -11.53 -10.99
N ASN A 87 -16.63 -10.38 -10.33
CA ASN A 87 -17.39 -9.19 -10.70
C ASN A 87 -16.77 -8.52 -11.93
N THR A 88 -15.45 -8.63 -12.14
CA THR A 88 -14.81 -8.19 -13.39
C THR A 88 -15.27 -9.05 -14.56
N VAL A 89 -15.30 -10.37 -14.37
CA VAL A 89 -15.80 -11.30 -15.38
C VAL A 89 -17.29 -11.08 -15.63
N TYR A 90 -18.08 -10.79 -14.60
CA TYR A 90 -19.52 -10.49 -14.69
C TYR A 90 -19.81 -9.19 -15.45
N ASP A 91 -19.17 -8.09 -15.06
CA ASP A 91 -19.31 -6.80 -15.73
C ASP A 91 -18.91 -6.90 -17.21
N PHE A 92 -17.80 -7.59 -17.49
CA PHE A 92 -17.38 -7.88 -18.85
C PHE A 92 -18.40 -8.75 -19.61
N TYR A 93 -18.99 -9.75 -18.96
CA TYR A 93 -20.05 -10.57 -19.53
C TYR A 93 -21.28 -9.75 -19.88
N GLU A 94 -21.80 -8.93 -18.96
CA GLU A 94 -22.98 -8.11 -19.21
C GLU A 94 -22.75 -7.08 -20.33
N GLN A 95 -21.55 -6.48 -20.40
CA GLN A 95 -21.20 -5.53 -21.47
C GLN A 95 -21.01 -6.18 -22.85
N ASN A 96 -20.71 -7.48 -22.91
CA ASN A 96 -20.45 -8.20 -24.15
C ASN A 96 -21.39 -9.41 -24.32
N LYS A 97 -22.58 -9.34 -23.71
CA LYS A 97 -23.51 -10.46 -23.54
C LYS A 97 -23.88 -11.14 -24.85
N GLU A 98 -24.26 -10.36 -25.87
CA GLU A 98 -24.63 -10.91 -27.18
C GLU A 98 -23.49 -11.66 -27.87
N LEU A 99 -22.25 -11.14 -27.77
CA LEU A 99 -21.06 -11.75 -28.37
C LEU A 99 -20.69 -13.04 -27.63
N ILE A 100 -20.68 -12.99 -26.30
CA ILE A 100 -20.30 -14.12 -25.45
C ILE A 100 -21.36 -15.23 -25.51
N ASP A 101 -22.64 -14.87 -25.52
CA ASP A 101 -23.73 -15.86 -25.62
C ASP A 101 -23.71 -16.63 -26.95
N LYS A 102 -23.24 -15.99 -28.03
CA LYS A 102 -23.00 -16.59 -29.35
C LYS A 102 -21.66 -17.32 -29.47
N GLY A 103 -20.82 -17.31 -28.43
CA GLY A 103 -19.48 -17.92 -28.45
C GLY A 103 -18.43 -17.16 -29.26
N GLN A 104 -18.70 -15.90 -29.62
CA GLN A 104 -17.90 -15.09 -30.53
C GLN A 104 -17.05 -14.06 -29.78
N LEU A 105 -16.16 -14.53 -28.88
CA LEU A 105 -15.20 -13.65 -28.21
C LEU A 105 -13.99 -13.40 -29.11
N THR A 106 -13.80 -12.15 -29.56
CA THR A 106 -12.63 -11.79 -30.38
C THR A 106 -11.35 -11.78 -29.54
N GLU A 107 -10.19 -11.91 -30.20
CA GLU A 107 -8.88 -11.82 -29.53
C GLU A 107 -8.69 -10.47 -28.83
N GLU A 108 -9.17 -9.38 -29.44
CA GLU A 108 -9.18 -8.03 -28.86
C GLU A 108 -9.97 -7.97 -27.55
N LYS A 109 -11.16 -8.60 -27.52
CA LYS A 109 -12.00 -8.68 -26.32
C LYS A 109 -11.40 -9.58 -25.24
N SER A 110 -10.72 -10.65 -25.63
CA SER A 110 -9.95 -11.48 -24.70
C SER A 110 -8.79 -10.69 -24.06
N LYS A 111 -8.06 -9.91 -24.87
CA LYS A 111 -7.01 -8.99 -24.39
C LYS A 111 -7.59 -7.88 -23.50
N GLU A 112 -8.78 -7.37 -23.81
CA GLU A 112 -9.49 -6.41 -22.96
C GLU A 112 -9.78 -6.99 -21.57
N LEU A 113 -10.33 -8.21 -21.50
CA LEU A 113 -10.60 -8.86 -20.22
C LEU A 113 -9.32 -9.18 -19.44
N LEU A 114 -8.27 -9.66 -20.11
CA LEU A 114 -6.95 -9.84 -19.51
C LEU A 114 -6.44 -8.52 -18.92
N LYS A 115 -6.56 -7.42 -19.65
CA LYS A 115 -6.18 -6.08 -19.18
C LYS A 115 -7.02 -5.63 -17.98
N ARG A 116 -8.35 -5.82 -18.01
CA ARG A 116 -9.24 -5.50 -16.87
C ARG A 116 -8.88 -6.29 -15.61
N LEU A 117 -8.50 -7.55 -15.79
CA LEU A 117 -7.99 -8.42 -14.73
C LEU A 117 -6.52 -8.14 -14.39
N GLY A 118 -5.84 -7.22 -15.09
CA GLY A 118 -4.41 -6.94 -15.01
C GLY A 118 -3.56 -8.20 -15.11
N LEU A 119 -3.86 -9.05 -16.08
CA LEU A 119 -3.17 -10.28 -16.43
C LEU A 119 -2.50 -10.09 -17.79
N LYS A 120 -1.25 -10.56 -17.95
CA LYS A 120 -0.62 -10.65 -19.28
C LYS A 120 -1.20 -11.82 -20.09
N ASN A 121 -1.51 -12.91 -19.40
CA ASN A 121 -2.08 -14.11 -19.97
C ASN A 121 -2.80 -14.94 -18.88
N TRP A 122 -3.60 -15.92 -19.31
CA TRP A 122 -4.40 -16.73 -18.41
C TRP A 122 -3.60 -17.60 -17.43
N LYS A 123 -2.31 -17.87 -17.68
CA LYS A 123 -1.46 -18.63 -16.74
C LYS A 123 -1.19 -17.86 -15.45
N GLU A 124 -1.27 -16.53 -15.50
CA GLU A 124 -1.10 -15.66 -14.33
C GLU A 124 -2.34 -15.64 -13.43
N LEU A 125 -3.49 -16.12 -13.89
CA LEU A 125 -4.75 -15.97 -13.17
C LEU A 125 -4.70 -16.58 -11.76
N ASN A 126 -4.30 -17.86 -11.66
CA ASN A 126 -4.21 -18.52 -10.36
C ASN A 126 -3.10 -17.93 -9.48
N LYS A 127 -2.01 -17.43 -10.09
CA LYS A 127 -0.94 -16.70 -9.40
C LYS A 127 -1.41 -15.32 -8.90
N LYS A 128 -2.40 -14.70 -9.56
CA LYS A 128 -2.91 -13.36 -9.26
C LYS A 128 -4.15 -13.33 -8.37
N TYR A 129 -5.04 -14.30 -8.44
CA TYR A 129 -6.26 -14.26 -7.64
C TYR A 129 -6.33 -15.37 -6.59
N TYR A 130 -5.34 -16.27 -6.53
CA TYR A 130 -5.26 -17.37 -5.56
C TYR A 130 -6.61 -18.07 -5.40
N LEU A 131 -7.19 -18.44 -6.55
CA LEU A 131 -8.50 -19.07 -6.66
C LEU A 131 -8.41 -20.53 -6.17
N HIS A 132 -8.06 -20.74 -4.90
CA HIS A 132 -7.92 -22.05 -4.29
C HIS A 132 -9.28 -22.76 -4.28
N GLY A 133 -9.53 -23.58 -5.30
CA GLY A 133 -10.70 -24.45 -5.40
C GLY A 133 -11.97 -23.81 -5.96
N PHE A 134 -11.99 -22.51 -6.23
CA PHE A 134 -13.23 -21.80 -6.61
C PHE A 134 -13.51 -21.75 -8.12
N ASP A 135 -12.46 -21.75 -8.97
CA ASP A 135 -12.59 -21.73 -10.43
C ASP A 135 -11.45 -22.50 -11.13
N ARG A 136 -11.24 -23.77 -10.75
CA ARG A 136 -10.28 -24.70 -11.40
C ARG A 136 -10.72 -24.99 -12.84
N GLY A 137 -10.49 -24.08 -13.76
CA GLY A 137 -10.93 -24.21 -15.15
C GLY A 137 -11.16 -22.90 -15.89
N PHE A 138 -11.06 -21.74 -15.22
CA PHE A 138 -11.14 -20.46 -15.92
C PHE A 138 -9.95 -20.27 -16.85
N ASN A 139 -10.22 -20.30 -18.15
CA ASN A 139 -9.28 -20.12 -19.24
C ASN A 139 -9.62 -18.90 -20.11
N GLY A 140 -10.61 -18.10 -19.68
CA GLY A 140 -11.11 -16.96 -20.44
C GLY A 140 -11.89 -17.31 -21.71
N SER A 141 -12.32 -18.57 -21.88
CA SER A 141 -13.16 -18.94 -23.01
C SER A 141 -14.57 -18.34 -22.88
N PRO A 142 -15.25 -18.05 -24.00
CA PRO A 142 -16.62 -17.56 -23.97
C PRO A 142 -17.55 -18.47 -23.15
N GLU A 143 -17.38 -19.80 -23.20
CA GLU A 143 -18.22 -20.71 -22.42
C GLU A 143 -18.05 -20.53 -20.92
N VAL A 144 -16.81 -20.38 -20.44
CA VAL A 144 -16.54 -20.23 -19.01
C VAL A 144 -16.94 -18.83 -18.52
N ILE A 145 -16.72 -17.78 -19.33
CA ILE A 145 -17.19 -16.42 -19.02
C ILE A 145 -18.71 -16.40 -18.91
N LYS A 146 -19.41 -17.01 -19.88
CA LYS A 146 -20.88 -17.15 -19.88
C LYS A 146 -21.38 -17.90 -18.65
N LYS A 147 -20.72 -19.02 -18.29
CA LYS A 147 -21.05 -19.81 -17.11
C LYS A 147 -20.95 -18.97 -15.84
N MET A 148 -19.83 -18.26 -15.64
CA MET A 148 -19.66 -17.39 -14.48
C MET A 148 -20.65 -16.21 -14.47
N GLY A 149 -20.88 -15.60 -15.64
CA GLY A 149 -21.84 -14.50 -15.80
C GLY A 149 -23.27 -14.89 -15.43
N LYS A 150 -23.65 -16.16 -15.64
CA LYS A 150 -24.97 -16.70 -15.29
C LYS A 150 -25.06 -17.26 -13.86
N GLU A 151 -23.94 -17.64 -13.26
CA GLU A 151 -23.88 -18.16 -11.88
C GLU A 151 -23.92 -17.04 -10.83
N ILE A 152 -23.55 -15.82 -11.19
CA ILE A 152 -23.64 -14.66 -10.29
C ILE A 152 -25.13 -14.27 -10.21
N PRO A 153 -25.79 -14.42 -9.05
CA PRO A 153 -27.23 -14.25 -8.96
C PRO A 153 -27.60 -12.78 -9.22
N THR A 154 -28.34 -12.53 -10.30
CA THR A 154 -29.06 -11.26 -10.53
C THR A 154 -30.20 -11.06 -9.54
N GLU A 155 -30.65 -12.12 -8.87
CA GLU A 155 -31.58 -12.07 -7.75
C GLU A 155 -30.86 -12.57 -6.50
N GLY A 156 -30.50 -11.64 -5.62
CA GLY A 156 -30.22 -12.00 -4.23
C GLY A 156 -31.39 -12.84 -3.70
N ARG A 157 -31.12 -13.81 -2.83
CA ARG A 157 -32.18 -14.43 -2.01
C ARG A 157 -33.01 -13.31 -1.41
N ILE A 158 -34.21 -13.08 -1.93
CA ILE A 158 -35.15 -12.11 -1.38
C ILE A 158 -35.55 -12.67 -0.01
N ASP A 159 -35.02 -12.10 1.07
CA ASP A 159 -35.61 -12.32 2.38
C ASP A 159 -36.94 -11.56 2.42
N ASN A 160 -38.03 -12.28 2.20
CA ASN A 160 -39.40 -11.74 2.18
C ASN A 160 -39.86 -11.16 3.54
N ARG A 161 -38.99 -11.10 4.55
CA ARG A 161 -39.31 -10.57 5.88
C ARG A 161 -39.06 -9.07 6.06
N ASN A 162 -38.37 -8.40 5.14
CA ASN A 162 -38.12 -6.95 5.23
C ASN A 162 -38.79 -6.21 4.05
N LYS A 163 -39.90 -5.54 4.33
CA LYS A 163 -40.77 -4.89 3.33
C LYS A 163 -40.35 -3.47 2.92
N ASP A 164 -39.35 -2.87 3.55
CA ASP A 164 -38.90 -1.53 3.17
C ASP A 164 -37.83 -1.58 2.08
N LYS A 165 -38.30 -1.35 0.85
CA LYS A 165 -37.50 -1.34 -0.38
C LYS A 165 -36.82 0.02 -0.57
N SER A 166 -35.61 0.15 -0.05
CA SER A 166 -34.55 0.94 -0.68
C SER A 166 -33.22 0.24 -0.35
N TYR A 167 -32.34 0.06 -1.33
CA TYR A 167 -31.13 -0.78 -1.29
C TYR A 167 -31.36 -2.29 -1.47
N GLN A 168 -31.55 -2.73 -2.73
CA GLN A 168 -31.33 -4.13 -3.09
C GLN A 168 -29.82 -4.41 -3.14
N VAL A 169 -29.25 -4.83 -2.00
CA VAL A 169 -27.89 -5.36 -1.91
C VAL A 169 -27.97 -6.88 -1.95
N ILE A 170 -27.18 -7.50 -2.81
CA ILE A 170 -26.97 -8.95 -2.88
C ILE A 170 -26.37 -9.40 -1.53
N SER A 171 -27.24 -9.78 -0.59
CA SER A 171 -26.82 -10.32 0.71
C SER A 171 -26.67 -11.84 0.60
N GLN A 172 -25.43 -12.33 0.39
CA GLN A 172 -25.06 -13.49 1.20
C GLN A 172 -24.89 -12.95 2.63
N GLY A 173 -25.61 -13.56 3.57
CA GLY A 173 -25.92 -13.01 4.88
C GLY A 173 -24.76 -12.26 5.55
N MET A 174 -24.95 -10.96 5.67
CA MET A 174 -24.12 -10.08 6.47
C MET A 174 -24.07 -10.61 7.91
N HIS A 175 -22.91 -11.11 8.35
CA HIS A 175 -22.70 -11.32 9.78
C HIS A 175 -22.71 -9.94 10.45
N THR A 176 -23.45 -9.78 11.54
CA THR A 176 -23.61 -8.49 12.26
C THR A 176 -22.28 -7.86 12.71
N LEU A 177 -21.20 -8.66 12.74
CA LEU A 177 -19.82 -8.22 12.99
C LEU A 177 -19.26 -7.31 11.88
N TYR A 178 -19.60 -7.55 10.61
CA TYR A 178 -19.10 -6.79 9.46
C TYR A 178 -19.75 -5.41 9.29
N GLN A 179 -20.87 -5.18 9.97
CA GLN A 179 -21.45 -3.83 10.09
C GLN A 179 -20.70 -2.96 11.11
N LYS A 180 -19.91 -3.58 11.99
CA LYS A 180 -19.36 -2.91 13.18
C LYS A 180 -18.04 -2.18 12.92
N TYR A 181 -17.24 -2.60 11.94
CA TYR A 181 -15.93 -2.00 11.67
C TYR A 181 -15.67 -1.81 10.16
N PRO A 182 -15.14 -0.64 9.75
CA PRO A 182 -14.69 -0.45 8.38
C PRO A 182 -13.43 -1.27 8.09
N MET A 183 -13.17 -1.46 6.81
CA MET A 183 -12.04 -2.17 6.25
C MET A 183 -10.74 -1.37 6.26
N ALA A 184 -9.59 -2.02 6.01
CA ALA A 184 -8.29 -1.35 5.88
C ALA A 184 -8.26 -0.25 4.79
N TYR A 185 -9.19 -0.27 3.83
CA TYR A 185 -9.42 0.79 2.83
C TYR A 185 -10.57 1.74 3.17
N ASP A 186 -11.13 1.68 4.36
CA ASP A 186 -12.34 2.40 4.79
C ASP A 186 -13.58 2.04 3.98
N LEU A 187 -13.55 0.84 3.41
CA LEU A 187 -14.68 0.26 2.71
C LEU A 187 -15.57 -0.51 3.67
N ARG A 188 -16.85 -0.61 3.34
CA ARG A 188 -17.72 -1.65 3.88
C ARG A 188 -17.63 -2.87 2.96
N ASP A 189 -17.92 -4.05 3.48
CA ASP A 189 -17.87 -5.29 2.69
C ASP A 189 -18.72 -5.21 1.40
N GLY A 190 -19.93 -4.64 1.49
CA GLY A 190 -20.78 -4.42 0.32
C GLY A 190 -20.20 -3.47 -0.74
N GLU A 191 -19.32 -2.54 -0.35
CA GLU A 191 -18.65 -1.62 -1.29
C GLU A 191 -17.51 -2.30 -2.04
N GLN A 192 -16.87 -3.30 -1.43
CA GLN A 192 -15.80 -4.09 -2.05
C GLN A 192 -16.27 -4.92 -3.24
N ASN A 193 -17.54 -5.35 -3.21
CA ASN A 193 -18.11 -6.20 -4.24
C ASN A 193 -18.32 -5.48 -5.58
N PHE A 194 -18.23 -4.14 -5.67
CA PHE A 194 -18.52 -3.44 -6.94
C PHE A 194 -17.45 -2.43 -7.34
N LEU A 195 -16.19 -2.68 -6.97
CA LEU A 195 -15.08 -1.77 -7.26
C LEU A 195 -14.55 -1.93 -8.69
N LEU A 196 -15.39 -1.62 -9.67
CA LEU A 196 -14.99 -1.53 -11.08
C LEU A 196 -15.41 -0.19 -11.67
N PRO A 197 -14.60 0.41 -12.56
CA PRO A 197 -13.30 -0.07 -13.04
C PRO A 197 -12.17 0.08 -11.99
N GLN A 198 -11.12 -0.75 -12.10
CA GLN A 198 -9.86 -0.63 -11.35
C GLN A 198 -8.77 0.00 -12.23
N PRO A 199 -7.81 0.77 -11.68
CA PRO A 199 -7.67 1.11 -10.26
C PRO A 199 -8.72 2.12 -9.78
N TYR A 200 -9.04 2.08 -8.49
CA TYR A 200 -10.04 2.96 -7.88
C TYR A 200 -9.40 4.10 -7.09
N LYS A 201 -9.97 5.31 -7.19
CA LYS A 201 -9.52 6.47 -6.41
C LYS A 201 -10.06 6.42 -4.99
N ARG A 202 -9.21 6.29 -3.99
CA ARG A 202 -9.64 6.28 -2.57
C ARG A 202 -9.39 7.63 -1.90
N PRO A 203 -10.42 8.25 -1.31
CA PRO A 203 -10.22 9.43 -0.48
C PRO A 203 -9.38 9.09 0.75
N ASN A 204 -8.73 10.09 1.33
CA ASN A 204 -7.86 9.96 2.51
C ASN A 204 -6.68 9.00 2.31
N ARG A 205 -6.19 8.88 1.07
CA ARG A 205 -5.05 8.03 0.71
C ARG A 205 -4.10 8.79 -0.22
N ALA A 206 -2.80 8.55 -0.05
CA ALA A 206 -1.71 9.08 -0.83
C ALA A 206 -0.56 8.06 -0.87
N GLY A 207 -0.45 7.36 -2.00
CA GLY A 207 0.61 6.42 -2.32
C GLY A 207 0.79 5.24 -1.37
N MET A 208 2.00 4.67 -1.40
CA MET A 208 2.35 3.47 -0.65
C MET A 208 2.35 3.69 0.87
N LEU A 209 2.67 4.90 1.34
CA LEU A 209 2.76 5.18 2.78
C LEU A 209 1.39 5.22 3.48
N THR A 210 0.30 5.34 2.72
CA THR A 210 -1.06 5.16 3.25
C THR A 210 -1.70 3.84 2.83
N HIS A 211 -0.94 2.96 2.17
CA HIS A 211 -1.41 1.64 1.76
C HIS A 211 -1.50 0.71 2.98
N PRO A 212 -2.58 -0.08 3.15
CA PRO A 212 -2.73 -1.02 4.26
C PRO A 212 -1.52 -1.90 4.53
N ALA A 213 -0.94 -2.52 3.50
CA ALA A 213 0.27 -3.32 3.61
C ALA A 213 1.45 -2.59 4.29
N TRP A 214 1.71 -1.35 3.90
CA TRP A 214 2.79 -0.56 4.52
C TRP A 214 2.45 -0.20 5.97
N LEU A 215 1.20 0.24 6.21
CA LEU A 215 0.72 0.65 7.54
C LEU A 215 0.75 -0.50 8.55
N ILE A 216 0.38 -1.71 8.12
CA ILE A 216 0.44 -2.94 8.90
C ILE A 216 1.90 -3.35 9.14
N ALA A 217 2.73 -3.39 8.09
CA ALA A 217 4.15 -3.74 8.20
C ALA A 217 4.93 -2.79 9.14
N HIS A 218 4.46 -1.56 9.30
CA HIS A 218 5.00 -0.53 10.20
C HIS A 218 4.07 -0.28 11.40
N SER A 219 3.48 -1.34 11.94
CA SER A 219 2.71 -1.34 13.19
C SER A 219 3.19 -2.45 14.12
N LEU A 220 2.70 -2.43 15.36
CA LEU A 220 2.76 -3.57 16.27
C LEU A 220 1.52 -4.45 16.08
N ASN A 221 1.44 -5.57 16.79
CA ASN A 221 0.31 -6.49 16.66
C ASN A 221 -1.02 -5.85 17.06
N ASP A 222 -1.00 -5.00 18.10
CA ASP A 222 -2.19 -4.46 18.74
C ASP A 222 -2.36 -2.93 18.66
N ILE A 223 -1.32 -2.20 18.23
CA ILE A 223 -1.33 -0.74 18.15
C ILE A 223 -0.52 -0.22 16.95
N SER A 224 -0.79 1.03 16.53
CA SER A 224 0.04 1.71 15.53
C SER A 224 1.43 2.00 16.11
N ASP A 225 2.43 2.23 15.26
CA ASP A 225 3.79 2.57 15.69
C ASP A 225 4.29 3.85 14.98
N PRO A 226 3.93 5.04 15.48
CA PRO A 226 4.37 6.32 14.95
C PRO A 226 5.90 6.44 14.91
N ILE A 227 6.58 5.91 15.93
CA ILE A 227 8.03 6.04 16.06
C ILE A 227 8.72 5.27 14.92
N ARG A 228 8.30 4.04 14.66
CA ARG A 228 8.81 3.23 13.54
C ARG A 228 8.48 3.84 12.18
N ARG A 229 7.26 4.34 11.99
CA ARG A 229 6.86 5.05 10.76
C ARG A 229 7.72 6.30 10.51
N GLY A 230 7.91 7.13 11.54
CA GLY A 230 8.74 8.33 11.48
C GLY A 230 10.23 8.02 11.27
N LYS A 231 10.77 6.98 11.94
CA LYS A 231 12.14 6.48 11.71
C LYS A 231 12.34 6.06 10.27
N TRP A 232 11.39 5.31 9.70
CA TRP A 232 11.44 4.88 8.31
C TRP A 232 11.51 6.09 7.37
N ILE A 233 10.66 7.11 7.55
CA ILE A 233 10.67 8.32 6.72
C ILE A 233 12.00 9.06 6.84
N ARG A 234 12.49 9.27 8.07
CA ARG A 234 13.76 9.93 8.33
C ARG A 234 14.92 9.24 7.61
N GLN A 235 14.98 7.91 7.67
CA GLN A 235 16.09 7.14 7.12
C GLN A 235 15.99 6.90 5.61
N ARG A 236 14.78 6.62 5.10
CA ARG A 236 14.56 6.18 3.71
C ARG A 236 14.26 7.32 2.75
N LEU A 237 13.53 8.34 3.20
CA LEU A 237 13.14 9.48 2.35
C LEU A 237 14.01 10.71 2.61
N LEU A 238 14.34 11.03 3.86
CA LEU A 238 15.11 12.24 4.18
C LEU A 238 16.62 12.01 4.25
N ALA A 239 17.09 10.80 3.92
CA ALA A 239 18.50 10.39 4.00
C ALA A 239 19.18 10.74 5.34
N GLY A 240 18.40 10.78 6.42
CA GLY A 240 18.87 11.06 7.77
C GLY A 240 19.34 9.80 8.50
N VAL A 241 20.00 9.98 9.62
CA VAL A 241 20.45 8.89 10.50
C VAL A 241 19.81 9.08 11.86
N VAL A 242 19.19 8.02 12.35
CA VAL A 242 18.70 7.94 13.74
C VAL A 242 19.61 6.95 14.45
N LEU A 243 20.22 7.39 15.55
CA LEU A 243 21.07 6.55 16.38
C LEU A 243 20.25 5.42 17.01
N ASP A 244 20.92 4.29 17.27
CA ASP A 244 20.30 3.20 18.00
C ASP A 244 19.98 3.61 19.45
N VAL A 245 18.99 2.95 20.03
CA VAL A 245 18.59 3.20 21.41
C VAL A 245 19.78 2.86 22.32
N PRO A 246 20.25 3.80 23.17
CA PRO A 246 21.32 3.50 24.10
C PRO A 246 20.94 2.35 25.02
N ILE A 247 21.88 1.44 25.29
CA ILE A 247 21.66 0.27 26.17
C ILE A 247 21.18 0.63 27.59
N THR A 248 21.35 1.89 27.99
CA THR A 248 21.01 2.40 29.33
C THR A 248 19.57 2.91 29.46
N VAL A 249 18.77 2.88 28.39
CA VAL A 249 17.41 3.42 28.38
C VAL A 249 16.38 2.29 28.35
N ASP A 250 15.46 2.29 29.30
CA ASP A 250 14.25 1.47 29.22
C ASP A 250 13.24 2.16 28.29
N ALA A 251 13.12 1.66 27.07
CA ALA A 251 12.27 2.22 26.03
C ALA A 251 10.85 1.66 26.09
N THR A 252 10.20 1.78 27.25
CA THR A 252 8.82 1.34 27.47
C THR A 252 7.87 2.53 27.45
N ILE A 253 6.74 2.37 26.75
CA ILE A 253 5.66 3.35 26.74
C ILE A 253 4.68 2.95 27.85
N PRO A 254 4.37 3.83 28.81
CA PRO A 254 3.41 3.51 29.86
C PRO A 254 2.06 3.05 29.29
N GLU A 255 1.49 2.02 29.90
CA GLU A 255 0.12 1.62 29.64
C GLU A 255 -0.83 2.55 30.40
N ASP A 256 -1.41 3.50 29.68
CA ASP A 256 -2.47 4.37 30.19
C ASP A 256 -3.65 4.31 29.22
N HIS A 257 -4.62 3.47 29.54
CA HIS A 257 -5.79 3.21 28.69
C HIS A 257 -6.76 4.40 28.60
N HIS A 258 -6.55 5.48 29.37
CA HIS A 258 -7.33 6.71 29.26
C HIS A 258 -6.73 7.73 28.29
N LYS A 259 -5.57 7.40 27.71
CA LYS A 259 -4.84 8.25 26.76
C LYS A 259 -4.79 7.61 25.38
N THR A 260 -4.87 8.46 24.37
CA THR A 260 -4.50 8.13 22.99
C THR A 260 -3.05 7.67 22.92
N LEU A 261 -2.69 6.92 21.88
CA LEU A 261 -1.30 6.54 21.66
C LEU A 261 -0.37 7.76 21.60
N ARG A 262 -0.80 8.84 20.93
CA ARG A 262 -0.04 10.08 20.87
C ARG A 262 0.19 10.71 22.25
N GLU A 263 -0.85 10.79 23.08
CA GLU A 263 -0.70 11.29 24.46
C GLU A 263 0.25 10.41 25.28
N ARG A 264 0.22 9.08 25.10
CA ARG A 264 1.15 8.15 25.77
C ARG A 264 2.59 8.33 25.32
N LEU A 265 2.82 8.65 24.05
CA LEU A 265 4.15 8.90 23.48
C LEU A 265 4.80 10.21 23.97
N SER A 266 4.08 11.09 24.66
CA SER A 266 4.64 12.34 25.22
C SER A 266 5.83 12.12 26.17
N VAL A 267 5.95 10.94 26.78
CA VAL A 267 7.13 10.57 27.60
C VAL A 267 8.43 10.60 26.79
N THR A 268 8.36 10.39 25.47
CA THR A 268 9.51 10.43 24.57
C THR A 268 9.95 11.86 24.22
N GLU A 269 9.18 12.87 24.62
CA GLU A 269 9.50 14.30 24.47
C GLU A 269 10.33 14.83 25.65
N ALA A 270 10.56 14.01 26.68
CA ALA A 270 11.50 14.34 27.75
C ALA A 270 12.91 14.58 27.18
N LYS A 271 13.65 15.52 27.78
CA LYS A 271 14.95 16.02 27.29
C LYS A 271 15.95 14.93 26.87
N ALA A 272 16.01 13.81 27.60
CA ALA A 272 16.90 12.70 27.28
C ALA A 272 16.49 11.96 26.00
N CYS A 273 15.19 11.70 25.83
CA CYS A 273 14.62 10.96 24.70
C CYS A 273 14.53 11.85 23.44
N TRP A 274 14.24 13.13 23.61
CA TRP A 274 14.02 14.06 22.50
C TRP A 274 15.25 14.23 21.59
N ARG A 275 16.46 13.98 22.11
CA ARG A 275 17.72 13.96 21.32
C ARG A 275 17.63 13.14 20.03
N CYS A 276 16.91 12.02 20.09
CA CYS A 276 16.68 11.16 18.92
C CYS A 276 15.24 11.29 18.40
N HIS A 277 14.27 11.39 19.31
CA HIS A 277 12.84 11.39 18.97
C HIS A 277 12.39 12.63 18.19
N GLU A 278 13.05 13.79 18.36
CA GLU A 278 12.77 15.01 17.58
C GLU A 278 12.84 14.77 16.07
N GLN A 279 13.68 13.84 15.63
CA GLN A 279 13.87 13.55 14.21
C GLN A 279 12.79 12.63 13.63
N MET A 280 12.00 11.96 14.46
CA MET A 280 11.09 10.89 14.06
C MET A 280 9.65 11.16 14.46
N ASN A 281 9.42 11.55 15.71
CA ASN A 281 8.08 11.73 16.27
C ASN A 281 7.23 12.68 15.44
N PRO A 282 7.71 13.89 15.05
CA PRO A 282 6.89 14.80 14.26
C PRO A 282 6.49 14.23 12.89
N LEU A 283 7.32 13.38 12.29
CA LEU A 283 7.04 12.69 11.02
C LEU A 283 6.10 11.50 11.22
N GLY A 284 6.21 10.81 12.35
CA GLY A 284 5.42 9.63 12.70
C GLY A 284 4.01 9.97 13.14
N TYR A 285 3.86 11.01 13.96
CA TYR A 285 2.58 11.44 14.51
C TYR A 285 1.57 11.85 13.44
N SER A 286 2.04 12.28 12.26
CA SER A 286 1.16 12.59 11.15
C SER A 286 0.35 11.39 10.65
N PHE A 287 0.85 10.16 10.88
CA PHE A 287 0.20 8.91 10.48
C PHE A 287 -0.81 8.41 11.50
N GLU A 288 -1.04 9.12 12.61
CA GLU A 288 -2.04 8.70 13.59
C GLU A 288 -3.48 8.80 13.08
N ILE A 289 -3.70 9.43 11.91
CA ILE A 289 -4.94 9.29 11.14
C ILE A 289 -5.17 7.87 10.60
N PHE A 290 -4.22 6.94 10.76
CA PHE A 290 -4.39 5.53 10.40
C PHE A 290 -4.11 4.62 11.59
N ASP A 291 -5.03 3.68 11.85
CA ASP A 291 -4.83 2.66 12.87
C ASP A 291 -3.80 1.60 12.46
N ASP A 292 -3.68 0.56 13.29
CA ASP A 292 -2.74 -0.53 13.13
C ASP A 292 -3.14 -1.52 12.01
N PHE A 293 -4.40 -1.49 11.57
CA PHE A 293 -4.89 -2.20 10.37
C PHE A 293 -4.78 -1.34 9.10
N GLY A 294 -4.40 -0.06 9.24
CA GLY A 294 -4.33 0.91 8.17
C GLY A 294 -5.66 1.57 7.83
N ARG A 295 -6.68 1.46 8.69
CA ARG A 295 -7.97 2.15 8.53
C ARG A 295 -7.82 3.62 8.89
N PHE A 296 -8.44 4.49 8.10
CA PHE A 296 -8.51 5.90 8.39
C PHE A 296 -9.35 6.15 9.64
N ARG A 297 -8.87 7.04 10.50
CA ARG A 297 -9.54 7.45 11.74
C ARG A 297 -9.33 8.93 12.01
N THR A 298 -10.35 9.56 12.57
CA THR A 298 -10.29 10.90 13.19
C THR A 298 -10.47 10.85 14.70
N ILE A 299 -10.82 9.67 15.21
CA ILE A 299 -11.10 9.37 16.61
C ILE A 299 -10.40 8.05 16.94
N GLU A 300 -9.70 8.01 18.08
CA GLU A 300 -9.11 6.81 18.64
C GLU A 300 -10.05 6.24 19.72
N ALA A 301 -10.45 4.98 19.55
CA ALA A 301 -11.21 4.25 20.56
C ALA A 301 -10.27 3.79 21.69
N LEU A 302 -10.68 4.03 22.93
CA LEU A 302 -10.01 3.55 24.13
C LEU A 302 -10.58 2.17 24.47
N ASP A 303 -10.29 1.19 23.61
CA ASP A 303 -10.90 -0.14 23.58
C ASP A 303 -10.57 -1.02 24.81
N LYS A 304 -9.57 -0.61 25.60
CA LYS A 304 -9.22 -1.23 26.88
C LYS A 304 -10.08 -0.76 28.06
N LEU A 305 -10.91 0.28 27.88
CA LEU A 305 -11.85 0.74 28.90
C LEU A 305 -13.22 0.04 28.75
N PRO A 306 -13.99 -0.11 29.85
CA PRO A 306 -15.32 -0.69 29.76
C PRO A 306 -16.24 0.14 28.86
N MET A 307 -17.07 -0.55 28.09
CA MET A 307 -18.03 0.11 27.21
C MET A 307 -19.08 0.87 28.03
N VAL A 308 -19.32 2.13 27.67
CA VAL A 308 -20.37 2.97 28.24
C VAL A 308 -21.47 3.11 27.20
N LYS A 309 -22.70 2.69 27.55
CA LYS A 309 -23.85 2.69 26.62
C LYS A 309 -23.57 1.93 25.30
N GLY A 310 -22.85 0.82 25.38
CA GLY A 310 -22.58 -0.03 24.22
C GLY A 310 -21.49 0.50 23.27
N LYS A 311 -20.70 1.50 23.68
CA LYS A 311 -19.54 2.00 22.91
C LYS A 311 -18.31 2.17 23.81
N PHE A 312 -17.13 1.97 23.23
CA PHE A 312 -15.89 2.33 23.92
C PHE A 312 -15.79 3.86 24.07
N PRO A 313 -15.23 4.37 25.19
CA PRO A 313 -14.79 5.74 25.26
C PRO A 313 -13.82 6.05 24.11
N SER A 314 -13.76 7.30 23.68
CA SER A 314 -12.92 7.68 22.55
C SER A 314 -12.45 9.13 22.64
N LYS A 315 -11.36 9.45 21.95
CA LYS A 315 -10.74 10.77 21.93
C LYS A 315 -10.40 11.18 20.49
N PRO A 316 -10.40 12.50 20.16
CA PRO A 316 -9.96 12.95 18.85
C PRO A 316 -8.49 12.60 18.61
N VAL A 317 -8.16 12.20 17.39
CA VAL A 317 -6.78 12.01 16.96
C VAL A 317 -6.13 13.38 16.75
N ASP A 318 -4.94 13.57 17.30
CA ASP A 318 -4.05 14.68 16.90
C ASP A 318 -3.01 14.15 15.92
N SER A 319 -3.09 14.59 14.67
CA SER A 319 -2.19 14.18 13.58
C SER A 319 -1.23 15.28 13.14
N ARG A 320 -1.10 16.38 13.90
CA ARG A 320 -0.19 17.46 13.53
C ARG A 320 1.25 16.98 13.59
N GLY A 321 2.03 17.30 12.58
CA GLY A 321 3.43 16.93 12.47
C GLY A 321 4.29 18.09 11.98
N VAL A 322 5.57 17.82 11.82
CA VAL A 322 6.53 18.78 11.26
C VAL A 322 7.42 18.04 10.27
N LEU A 323 7.50 18.56 9.04
CA LEU A 323 8.52 18.15 8.08
C LEU A 323 9.75 19.03 8.28
N ALA A 324 10.85 18.42 8.70
CA ALA A 324 12.13 19.11 8.84
C ALA A 324 13.26 18.24 8.30
N GLY A 325 14.22 18.86 7.62
CA GLY A 325 15.45 18.22 7.15
C GLY A 325 15.45 17.86 5.68
N THR A 326 14.50 18.38 4.88
CA THR A 326 14.67 18.41 3.42
C THR A 326 15.79 19.37 3.01
N GLY A 327 15.96 20.46 3.77
CA GLY A 327 16.86 21.57 3.42
C GLY A 327 16.21 22.59 2.48
N GLU A 328 14.92 22.39 2.17
CA GLU A 328 14.14 23.21 1.24
C GLU A 328 13.08 23.99 2.03
N LYS A 329 13.23 25.31 2.16
CA LYS A 329 12.36 26.17 3.01
C LYS A 329 10.88 26.17 2.58
N ASN A 330 10.61 25.91 1.31
CA ASN A 330 9.27 25.83 0.74
C ASN A 330 8.60 24.46 0.95
N VAL A 331 9.37 23.44 1.38
CA VAL A 331 8.88 22.08 1.64
C VAL A 331 8.82 21.80 3.13
N ASP A 332 9.84 22.20 3.89
CA ASP A 332 9.87 22.06 5.36
C ASP A 332 8.81 22.96 6.04
N GLY A 333 8.29 22.51 7.18
CA GLY A 333 7.33 23.24 8.00
C GLY A 333 6.26 22.34 8.64
N ASP A 334 5.31 22.98 9.31
CA ASP A 334 4.19 22.27 9.96
C ASP A 334 3.31 21.56 8.93
N VAL A 335 2.73 20.43 9.33
CA VAL A 335 1.77 19.65 8.53
C VAL A 335 0.59 19.23 9.39
N LYS A 336 -0.60 19.22 8.79
CA LYS A 336 -1.83 18.84 9.50
C LYS A 336 -1.98 17.33 9.72
N ASP A 337 -1.47 16.53 8.78
CA ASP A 337 -1.62 15.07 8.74
C ASP A 337 -0.60 14.42 7.78
N ALA A 338 -0.65 13.09 7.67
CA ALA A 338 0.23 12.33 6.80
C ALA A 338 0.02 12.64 5.31
N LEU A 339 -1.17 13.04 4.87
CA LEU A 339 -1.43 13.32 3.45
C LEU A 339 -0.68 14.59 3.04
N GLU A 340 -0.78 15.66 3.84
CA GLU A 340 -0.02 16.88 3.60
C GLU A 340 1.50 16.63 3.66
N LEU A 341 1.95 15.85 4.65
CA LEU A 341 3.36 15.46 4.77
C LEU A 341 3.87 14.76 3.51
N ILE A 342 3.12 13.78 3.02
CA ILE A 342 3.45 12.99 1.83
C ILE A 342 3.53 13.88 0.59
N HIS A 343 2.54 14.75 0.37
CA HIS A 343 2.54 15.66 -0.78
C HIS A 343 3.70 16.67 -0.73
N LYS A 344 4.06 17.17 0.44
CA LYS A 344 5.26 18.02 0.61
C LYS A 344 6.53 17.23 0.27
N MET A 345 6.72 16.05 0.88
CA MET A 345 7.88 15.19 0.60
C MET A 345 8.01 14.80 -0.87
N ALA A 346 6.89 14.53 -1.55
CA ALA A 346 6.89 14.13 -2.95
C ALA A 346 7.34 15.24 -3.92
N ASN A 347 7.40 16.50 -3.45
CA ASN A 347 7.93 17.63 -4.21
C ASN A 347 9.38 17.99 -3.83
N SER A 348 10.01 17.26 -2.90
CA SER A 348 11.40 17.50 -2.49
C SER A 348 12.40 16.80 -3.41
N ASP A 349 13.41 17.54 -3.85
CA ASP A 349 14.56 16.99 -4.57
C ASP A 349 15.33 16.00 -3.71
N LYS A 350 15.50 16.32 -2.41
CA LYS A 350 16.19 15.44 -1.47
C LYS A 350 15.51 14.09 -1.31
N VAL A 351 14.18 14.06 -1.28
CA VAL A 351 13.41 12.81 -1.20
C VAL A 351 13.62 11.96 -2.45
N ARG A 352 13.53 12.56 -3.63
CA ARG A 352 13.83 11.90 -4.91
C ARG A 352 15.25 11.31 -4.91
N GLN A 353 16.24 12.12 -4.56
CA GLN A 353 17.65 11.71 -4.53
C GLN A 353 17.93 10.61 -3.49
N SER A 354 17.24 10.63 -2.34
CA SER A 354 17.32 9.58 -1.33
C SER A 354 16.84 8.23 -1.89
N ILE A 355 15.69 8.24 -2.60
CA ILE A 355 15.18 7.02 -3.27
C ILE A 355 16.20 6.52 -4.31
N ILE A 356 16.79 7.42 -5.12
CA ILE A 356 17.82 7.05 -6.10
C ILE A 356 19.04 6.40 -5.43
N ARG A 357 19.49 6.91 -4.27
CA ARG A 357 20.57 6.26 -3.50
C ARG A 357 20.20 4.84 -3.07
N HIS A 358 18.94 4.61 -2.68
CA HIS A 358 18.47 3.26 -2.38
C HIS A 358 18.41 2.36 -3.62
N VAL A 359 18.01 2.88 -4.79
CA VAL A 359 18.09 2.16 -6.07
C VAL A 359 19.53 1.77 -6.37
N PHE A 360 20.47 2.72 -6.26
CA PHE A 360 21.89 2.46 -6.44
C PHE A 360 22.35 1.32 -5.55
N ARG A 361 22.09 1.38 -4.24
CA ARG A 361 22.51 0.35 -3.28
C ARG A 361 21.97 -1.03 -3.64
N TYR A 362 20.70 -1.10 -4.03
CA TYR A 362 20.04 -2.35 -4.38
C TYR A 362 20.61 -3.00 -5.65
N TYR A 363 20.83 -2.21 -6.70
CA TYR A 363 21.30 -2.72 -7.99
C TYR A 363 22.82 -2.93 -8.04
N MET A 364 23.60 -2.09 -7.37
CA MET A 364 25.06 -2.21 -7.26
C MET A 364 25.51 -3.23 -6.21
N GLY A 365 24.64 -3.54 -5.24
CA GLY A 365 24.93 -4.46 -4.14
C GLY A 365 25.96 -3.93 -3.15
N ARG A 366 26.10 -2.61 -3.02
CA ARG A 366 27.03 -1.93 -2.09
C ARG A 366 26.54 -0.52 -1.75
N ASN A 367 27.10 0.06 -0.70
CA ASN A 367 26.93 1.48 -0.42
C ASN A 367 27.66 2.34 -1.46
N GLU A 368 27.09 3.51 -1.74
CA GLU A 368 27.72 4.55 -2.56
C GLU A 368 28.93 5.17 -1.84
N MET A 369 29.93 5.52 -2.63
CA MET A 369 31.12 6.26 -2.21
C MET A 369 31.11 7.65 -2.85
N LEU A 370 32.00 8.54 -2.41
CA LEU A 370 32.12 9.87 -3.00
C LEU A 370 32.41 9.83 -4.51
N SER A 371 33.16 8.81 -4.97
CA SER A 371 33.43 8.56 -6.38
C SER A 371 32.21 8.22 -7.23
N ASP A 372 31.09 7.79 -6.61
CA ASP A 372 29.84 7.50 -7.31
C ASP A 372 28.95 8.74 -7.50
N SER A 373 29.39 9.91 -7.03
CA SER A 373 28.62 11.16 -7.11
C SER A 373 28.21 11.50 -8.56
N ILE A 374 29.13 11.38 -9.52
CA ILE A 374 28.85 11.62 -10.95
C ILE A 374 27.78 10.66 -11.46
N THR A 375 27.85 9.38 -11.08
CA THR A 375 26.85 8.37 -11.44
C THR A 375 25.47 8.71 -10.88
N LEU A 376 25.39 9.11 -9.61
CA LEU A 376 24.12 9.49 -8.97
C LEU A 376 23.52 10.77 -9.57
N ILE A 377 24.35 11.76 -9.91
CA ILE A 377 23.92 12.99 -10.59
C ILE A 377 23.40 12.67 -11.98
N ALA A 378 24.11 11.83 -12.75
CA ALA A 378 23.67 11.40 -14.08
C ALA A 378 22.34 10.63 -14.01
N ALA A 379 22.17 9.78 -13.00
CA ALA A 379 20.94 9.03 -12.76
C ALA A 379 19.76 9.94 -12.40
N ASP A 380 19.95 10.93 -11.52
CA ASP A 380 18.93 11.94 -11.19
C ASP A 380 18.52 12.76 -12.42
N LYS A 381 19.51 13.17 -13.22
CA LYS A 381 19.28 13.89 -14.48
C LYS A 381 18.49 13.04 -15.49
N ALA A 382 18.90 11.78 -15.69
CA ALA A 382 18.20 10.86 -16.58
C ALA A 382 16.74 10.62 -16.14
N TYR A 383 16.49 10.54 -14.84
CA TYR A 383 15.14 10.45 -14.28
C TYR A 383 14.32 11.71 -14.63
N LEU A 384 14.86 12.91 -14.41
CA LEU A 384 14.15 14.16 -14.69
C LEU A 384 13.88 14.38 -16.19
N GLU A 385 14.89 14.20 -17.04
CA GLU A 385 14.78 14.44 -18.49
C GLU A 385 13.85 13.45 -19.20
N SER A 386 13.66 12.26 -18.64
CA SER A 386 12.73 11.24 -19.15
C SER A 386 11.29 11.39 -18.63
N GLY A 387 10.97 12.46 -17.89
CA GLY A 387 9.65 12.64 -17.28
C GLY A 387 9.40 11.71 -16.09
N GLY A 388 10.46 11.36 -15.36
CA GLY A 388 10.41 10.55 -14.15
C GLY A 388 10.33 9.04 -14.39
N SER A 389 10.94 8.54 -15.47
CA SER A 389 11.00 7.11 -15.79
C SER A 389 11.99 6.37 -14.89
N PHE A 390 11.52 5.31 -14.25
CA PHE A 390 12.36 4.40 -13.48
C PHE A 390 13.23 3.54 -14.39
N LYS A 391 12.73 3.17 -15.58
CA LYS A 391 13.53 2.40 -16.55
C LYS A 391 14.71 3.23 -17.07
N ALA A 392 14.50 4.51 -17.37
CA ALA A 392 15.58 5.42 -17.78
C ALA A 392 16.63 5.60 -16.69
N LEU A 393 16.20 5.79 -15.44
CA LEU A 393 17.07 5.82 -14.27
C LEU A 393 17.91 4.53 -14.16
N LEU A 394 17.28 3.36 -14.25
CA LEU A 394 17.98 2.08 -14.18
C LEU A 394 18.97 1.90 -15.32
N THR A 395 18.59 2.25 -16.55
CA THR A 395 19.51 2.20 -17.70
C THR A 395 20.73 3.06 -17.41
N SER A 396 20.55 4.31 -16.98
CA SER A 396 21.66 5.21 -16.64
C SER A 396 22.59 4.64 -15.56
N LEU A 397 22.03 3.98 -14.54
CA LEU A 397 22.83 3.35 -13.49
C LEU A 397 23.58 2.13 -14.02
N LEU A 398 22.92 1.23 -14.74
CA LEU A 398 23.50 -0.04 -15.20
C LEU A 398 24.48 0.13 -16.38
N THR A 399 24.47 1.27 -17.06
CA THR A 399 25.47 1.63 -18.07
C THR A 399 26.57 2.56 -17.56
N SER A 400 26.58 2.87 -16.25
CA SER A 400 27.58 3.76 -15.65
C SER A 400 28.91 3.04 -15.38
N ASP A 401 29.99 3.82 -15.29
CA ASP A 401 31.30 3.32 -14.88
C ASP A 401 31.28 2.67 -13.49
N SER A 402 30.46 3.19 -12.57
CA SER A 402 30.26 2.60 -11.24
C SER A 402 29.73 1.16 -11.28
N PHE A 403 29.02 0.78 -12.36
CA PHE A 403 28.54 -0.58 -12.60
C PHE A 403 29.52 -1.41 -13.43
N LEU A 404 30.01 -0.85 -14.55
CA LEU A 404 30.85 -1.56 -15.52
C LEU A 404 32.25 -1.86 -14.96
N TYR A 405 32.84 -0.91 -14.25
CA TYR A 405 34.19 -1.04 -13.70
C TYR A 405 34.12 -1.32 -12.20
N ARG A 406 33.81 -2.58 -11.87
CA ARG A 406 33.90 -3.08 -10.50
C ARG A 406 35.39 -3.24 -10.14
N LYS A 407 36.04 -2.17 -9.67
CA LYS A 407 37.42 -2.25 -9.19
C LYS A 407 37.49 -3.25 -8.04
N THR A 408 38.32 -4.26 -8.18
CA THR A 408 38.71 -5.12 -7.07
C THR A 408 39.37 -4.23 -6.02
N LEU A 409 38.90 -4.30 -4.77
CA LEU A 409 39.62 -3.68 -3.66
C LEU A 409 40.99 -4.35 -3.59
N THR A 410 42.03 -3.67 -4.05
CA THR A 410 43.41 -4.05 -3.74
C THR A 410 43.53 -3.94 -2.22
N LYS A 411 43.73 -5.08 -1.55
CA LYS A 411 44.13 -5.07 -0.15
C LYS A 411 45.52 -4.41 -0.10
N GLU A 412 45.58 -3.18 0.39
CA GLU A 412 46.82 -2.57 0.86
C GLU A 412 47.18 -3.11 2.24
#